data_AF-A0A8X6L2L8-F1
#
_entry.id   AF-A0A8X6L2L8-F1
#
_cell.length_a   1.000
_cell.length_b   1.000
_cell.length_c   1.000
_cell.angle_alpha   90.00
_cell.angle_beta   90.00
_cell.angle_gamma   90.00
#
_symmetry.space_group_name_H-M   'P 1'
#
loop_
_entity.id
_entity.type
_entity.pdbx_description
1 polymer ?
#
loop_
_entity_poly.entity_id
_entity_poly.type
_entity_poly.pdbx_seq_one_letter_code
_entity_poly.pdbx_strand_id
1 'polypeptide(L)'
;MKPSKLLRHLNAKHPGLKDKSLEYFERKKNGNTKDRSNLCMRATTSTKENALGASYLVVDRIAKAKKPFTIGEELFLPATKDICHELQGEAAVEKIAHVPLSTSTVIRRIEEIDEDIETQLLERINASPWYELQVDESTDILTTRPYYLFMCVQYLYQKDVHEDLLRALSLPIHRSRTVQGSGWLYVRTTKMVFLCRHMYKRSCCHDRTTVWFNCSD
;
A
#
# COMPACT_ATOMS: atom_id res chain seq x y z
N MET A 1 -15.80 12.29 4.55
CA MET A 1 -16.47 13.59 4.33
C MET A 1 -17.97 13.33 4.23
N LYS A 2 -18.82 14.08 4.95
CA LYS A 2 -20.28 13.91 4.92
C LYS A 2 -20.84 14.30 3.52
N PRO A 3 -21.88 13.62 2.99
CA PRO A 3 -22.45 13.91 1.66
C PRO A 3 -22.83 15.38 1.45
N SER A 4 -23.42 15.99 2.48
CA SER A 4 -23.79 17.42 2.46
C SER A 4 -22.60 18.37 2.31
N LYS A 5 -21.44 18.01 2.88
CA LYS A 5 -20.20 18.80 2.75
C LYS A 5 -19.57 18.62 1.36
N LEU A 6 -19.65 17.43 0.80
CA LEU A 6 -19.15 17.13 -0.54
C LEU A 6 -19.95 17.88 -1.61
N LEU A 7 -21.29 17.85 -1.52
CA LEU A 7 -22.17 18.58 -2.42
C LEU A 7 -21.93 20.09 -2.35
N ARG A 8 -21.78 20.64 -1.13
CA ARG A 8 -21.44 22.06 -0.95
C ARG A 8 -20.08 22.42 -1.56
N HIS A 9 -19.07 21.56 -1.39
CA HIS A 9 -17.75 21.77 -1.96
C HIS A 9 -17.78 21.71 -3.49
N LEU A 10 -18.47 20.73 -4.07
CA LEU A 10 -18.66 20.61 -5.52
C LEU A 10 -19.34 21.86 -6.09
N ASN A 11 -20.43 22.31 -5.47
CA ASN A 11 -21.17 23.50 -5.90
C ASN A 11 -20.36 24.80 -5.79
N ALA A 12 -19.57 24.95 -4.72
CA ALA A 12 -18.85 26.19 -4.44
C ALA A 12 -17.48 26.29 -5.15
N LYS A 13 -16.78 25.15 -5.32
CA LYS A 13 -15.41 25.13 -5.85
C LYS A 13 -15.31 24.60 -7.27
N HIS A 14 -16.31 23.84 -7.73
CA HIS A 14 -16.31 23.22 -9.04
C HIS A 14 -17.67 23.36 -9.74
N PRO A 15 -18.17 24.59 -9.97
CA PRO A 15 -19.49 24.82 -10.53
C PRO A 15 -19.66 24.14 -11.90
N GLY A 16 -18.61 24.10 -12.72
CA GLY A 16 -18.61 23.41 -14.02
C GLY A 16 -18.60 21.87 -13.95
N LEU A 17 -18.59 21.25 -12.77
CA LEU A 17 -18.71 19.80 -12.57
C LEU A 17 -20.03 19.38 -11.94
N LYS A 18 -20.86 20.34 -11.50
CA LYS A 18 -22.08 20.10 -10.73
C LYS A 18 -23.10 19.23 -11.47
N ASP A 19 -23.27 19.48 -12.76
CA ASP A 19 -24.33 18.85 -13.57
C ASP A 19 -23.81 17.72 -14.48
N LYS A 20 -22.58 17.25 -14.23
CA LYS A 20 -21.99 16.17 -15.04
C LYS A 20 -22.52 14.81 -14.62
N SER A 21 -22.72 13.93 -15.59
CA SER A 21 -23.20 12.57 -15.36
C SER A 21 -22.21 11.72 -14.57
N LEU A 22 -22.71 10.66 -13.93
CA LEU A 22 -21.88 9.68 -13.23
C LEU A 22 -20.81 9.08 -14.17
N GLU A 23 -21.18 8.79 -15.41
CA GLU A 23 -20.25 8.30 -16.46
C GLU A 23 -19.07 9.25 -16.72
N TYR A 24 -19.27 10.57 -16.64
CA TYR A 24 -18.16 11.52 -16.79
C TYR A 24 -17.13 11.36 -15.66
N PHE A 25 -17.60 11.16 -14.42
CA PHE A 25 -16.72 10.96 -13.27
C PHE A 25 -16.04 9.58 -13.31
N GLU A 26 -16.73 8.54 -13.74
CA GLU A 26 -16.12 7.22 -13.96
C GLU A 26 -15.07 7.25 -15.07
N ARG A 27 -15.37 7.90 -16.19
CA ARG A 27 -14.40 8.10 -17.28
C ARG A 27 -13.19 8.91 -16.82
N LYS A 28 -13.38 9.94 -15.99
CA LYS A 28 -12.28 10.74 -15.45
C LYS A 28 -11.46 9.98 -14.39
N LYS A 29 -12.12 9.16 -13.56
CA LYS A 29 -11.46 8.23 -12.63
C LYS A 29 -10.59 7.24 -13.41
N ASN A 30 -11.16 6.61 -14.43
CA ASN A 30 -10.50 5.61 -15.29
C ASN A 30 -9.41 6.25 -16.16
N GLY A 31 -9.60 7.47 -16.64
CA GLY A 31 -8.61 8.27 -17.35
C GLY A 31 -7.40 8.58 -16.47
N ASN A 32 -7.61 9.02 -15.22
CA ASN A 32 -6.52 9.22 -14.26
C ASN A 32 -5.81 7.92 -13.86
N THR A 33 -6.52 6.78 -13.84
CA THR A 33 -5.90 5.47 -13.59
C THR A 33 -5.08 5.02 -14.80
N LYS A 34 -5.59 5.25 -16.01
CA LYS A 34 -4.84 5.05 -17.26
C LYS A 34 -3.65 5.98 -17.37
N ASP A 35 -3.73 7.23 -16.93
CA ASP A 35 -2.58 8.15 -16.93
C ASP A 35 -1.53 7.74 -15.89
N ARG A 36 -1.93 7.14 -14.76
CA ARG A 36 -1.00 6.50 -13.82
C ARG A 36 -0.34 5.25 -14.42
N SER A 37 -1.08 4.43 -15.18
CA SER A 37 -0.47 3.29 -15.91
C SER A 37 0.33 3.73 -17.13
N ASN A 38 -0.03 4.84 -17.78
CA ASN A 38 0.66 5.41 -18.94
C ASN A 38 1.93 6.19 -18.56
N LEU A 39 2.13 6.52 -17.28
CA LEU A 39 3.46 6.92 -16.79
C LEU A 39 4.50 5.80 -17.02
N CYS A 40 4.05 4.55 -17.16
CA CYS A 40 4.87 3.40 -17.53
C CYS A 40 5.16 3.29 -19.04
N MET A 41 4.44 4.03 -19.90
CA MET A 41 4.54 3.93 -21.37
C MET A 41 4.84 5.29 -22.00
N ARG A 42 5.85 5.99 -21.49
CA ARG A 42 6.55 7.02 -22.28
C ARG A 42 7.65 6.28 -23.03
N ALA A 43 7.71 6.38 -24.36
CA ALA A 43 8.78 5.77 -25.16
C ALA A 43 10.15 6.18 -24.58
N THR A 44 10.73 5.28 -23.78
CA THR A 44 11.98 5.47 -23.10
C THR A 44 13.06 4.77 -23.89
N THR A 45 14.18 5.46 -24.11
CA THR A 45 15.37 4.81 -24.63
C THR A 45 15.73 3.62 -23.73
N SER A 46 16.17 2.49 -24.29
CA SER A 46 16.49 1.26 -23.54
C SER A 46 17.35 1.51 -22.29
N THR A 47 18.26 2.50 -22.33
CA THR A 47 19.08 2.93 -21.19
C THR A 47 18.27 3.44 -19.99
N LYS A 48 17.16 4.15 -20.22
CA LYS A 48 16.30 4.68 -19.15
C LYS A 48 15.48 3.57 -18.48
N GLU A 49 15.04 2.58 -19.24
CA GLU A 49 14.33 1.41 -18.72
C GLU A 49 15.26 0.54 -17.87
N ASN A 50 16.51 0.35 -18.31
CA ASN A 50 17.52 -0.37 -17.54
C ASN A 50 17.85 0.34 -16.22
N ALA A 51 18.01 1.67 -16.24
CA ALA A 51 18.26 2.45 -15.02
C ALA A 51 17.06 2.40 -14.05
N LEU A 52 15.84 2.43 -14.59
CA LEU A 52 14.61 2.25 -13.82
C LEU A 52 14.55 0.87 -13.17
N GLY A 53 14.77 -0.21 -13.93
CA GLY A 53 14.79 -1.57 -13.41
C GLY A 53 15.86 -1.76 -12.33
N ALA A 54 17.06 -1.22 -12.54
CA ALA A 54 18.13 -1.23 -11.54
C ALA A 54 17.70 -0.53 -10.23
N SER A 55 16.97 0.58 -10.32
CA SER A 55 16.47 1.27 -9.12
C SER A 55 15.54 0.39 -8.28
N TYR A 56 14.60 -0.33 -8.91
CA TYR A 56 13.71 -1.24 -8.20
C TYR A 56 14.47 -2.41 -7.55
N LEU A 57 15.47 -2.98 -8.23
CA LEU A 57 16.28 -4.07 -7.68
C LEU A 57 17.06 -3.64 -6.43
N VAL A 58 17.62 -2.42 -6.42
CA VAL A 58 18.32 -1.88 -5.26
C VAL A 58 17.33 -1.62 -4.12
N VAL A 59 16.18 -1.01 -4.42
CA VAL A 59 15.15 -0.70 -3.42
C VAL A 59 14.59 -1.97 -2.76
N ASP A 60 14.31 -3.02 -3.54
CA ASP A 60 13.86 -4.32 -3.02
C ASP A 60 14.88 -4.91 -2.02
N ARG A 61 16.18 -4.81 -2.33
CA ARG A 61 17.26 -5.25 -1.42
C ARG A 61 17.31 -4.39 -0.15
N ILE A 62 17.16 -3.07 -0.25
CA ILE A 62 17.12 -2.16 0.91
C ILE A 62 15.95 -2.51 1.83
N ALA A 63 14.76 -2.72 1.25
CA ALA A 63 13.55 -3.07 1.99
C ALA A 63 13.69 -4.43 2.69
N LYS A 64 14.15 -5.47 1.98
CA LYS A 64 14.39 -6.81 2.54
C LYS A 64 15.44 -6.80 3.66
N ALA A 65 16.48 -5.98 3.53
CA ALA A 65 17.51 -5.81 4.55
C ALA A 65 17.08 -4.89 5.71
N LYS A 66 15.87 -4.31 5.67
CA LYS A 66 15.32 -3.36 6.65
C LYS A 66 16.27 -2.20 6.93
N LYS A 67 16.91 -1.67 5.89
CA LYS A 67 17.86 -0.55 5.98
C LYS A 67 17.16 0.80 5.81
N PRO A 68 17.73 1.89 6.36
CA PRO A 68 17.21 3.24 6.13
C PRO A 68 17.17 3.59 4.64
N PHE A 69 16.19 4.41 4.24
CA PHE A 69 16.01 4.79 2.83
C PHE A 69 17.12 5.70 2.30
N THR A 70 17.91 6.31 3.18
CA THR A 70 19.05 7.18 2.83
C THR A 70 20.25 6.40 2.28
N ILE A 71 20.33 5.09 2.56
CA ILE A 71 21.50 4.26 2.22
C ILE A 71 21.78 4.20 0.72
N GLY A 72 20.75 4.34 -0.11
CA GLY A 72 20.86 4.38 -1.56
C GLY A 72 21.73 5.54 -2.04
N GLU A 73 21.49 6.72 -1.49
CA GLU A 73 22.16 7.97 -1.85
C GLU A 73 23.50 8.15 -1.12
N GLU A 74 23.54 7.81 0.17
CA GLU A 74 24.70 8.04 1.05
C GLU A 74 25.85 7.05 0.82
N LEU A 75 25.54 5.81 0.41
CA LEU A 75 26.54 4.73 0.34
C LEU A 75 26.51 3.97 -0.97
N PHE A 76 25.33 3.51 -1.40
CA PHE A 76 25.23 2.61 -2.55
C PHE A 76 25.65 3.29 -3.85
N LEU A 77 25.12 4.48 -4.13
CA LEU A 77 25.44 5.24 -5.32
C LEU A 77 26.93 5.64 -5.41
N PRO A 78 27.57 6.25 -4.39
CA PRO A 78 28.99 6.58 -4.45
C PRO A 78 29.88 5.34 -4.58
N ALA A 79 29.65 4.29 -3.77
CA ALA A 79 30.46 3.07 -3.84
C ALA A 79 30.38 2.39 -5.21
N THR A 80 29.18 2.36 -5.83
CA THR A 80 29.02 1.77 -7.16
C THR A 80 29.73 2.60 -8.23
N LYS A 81 29.75 3.94 -8.10
CA LYS A 81 30.50 4.82 -9.00
C LYS A 81 32.00 4.58 -8.89
N ASP A 82 32.54 4.50 -7.68
CA ASP A 82 33.98 4.26 -7.45
C ASP A 82 34.44 2.93 -8.06
N ILE A 83 33.67 1.86 -7.85
CA ILE A 83 33.95 0.54 -8.43
C ILE A 83 33.91 0.59 -9.96
N CYS A 84 32.89 1.22 -10.54
CA CYS A 84 32.75 1.26 -12.00
C CYS A 84 33.74 2.21 -12.67
N HIS A 85 34.15 3.27 -12.00
CA HIS A 85 35.26 4.11 -12.44
C HIS A 85 36.54 3.28 -12.56
N GLU A 86 36.90 2.54 -11.51
CA GLU A 86 38.14 1.74 -11.48
C GLU A 86 38.12 0.59 -12.50
N LEU A 87 36.98 -0.08 -12.66
CA LEU A 87 36.89 -1.28 -13.50
C LEU A 87 36.54 -1.00 -14.97
N GLN A 88 35.83 0.07 -15.27
CA GLN A 88 35.22 0.32 -16.59
C GLN A 88 35.38 1.76 -17.09
N GLY A 89 35.98 2.64 -16.29
CA GLY A 89 36.21 4.04 -16.64
C GLY A 89 34.94 4.91 -16.62
N GLU A 90 35.10 6.16 -17.04
CA GLU A 90 34.11 7.23 -16.88
C GLU A 90 32.77 6.95 -17.57
N ALA A 91 32.78 6.27 -18.72
CA ALA A 91 31.56 5.94 -19.47
C ALA A 91 30.59 5.03 -18.70
N ALA A 92 31.09 4.22 -17.75
CA ALA A 92 30.24 3.40 -16.88
C ALA A 92 29.65 4.22 -15.72
N VAL A 93 30.43 5.16 -15.18
CA VAL A 93 30.01 6.08 -14.11
C VAL A 93 28.82 6.92 -14.56
N GLU A 94 28.85 7.43 -15.80
CA GLU A 94 27.76 8.22 -16.37
C GLU A 94 26.45 7.41 -16.42
N LYS A 95 26.52 6.12 -16.79
CA LYS A 95 25.34 5.24 -16.80
C LYS A 95 24.77 5.03 -15.40
N ILE A 96 25.63 4.88 -14.39
CA ILE A 96 25.20 4.70 -12.99
C ILE A 96 24.63 5.99 -12.41
N ALA A 97 25.17 7.15 -12.81
CA ALA A 97 24.65 8.45 -12.39
C ALA A 97 23.19 8.65 -12.81
N HIS A 98 22.73 7.97 -13.85
CA HIS A 98 21.33 7.98 -14.28
C HIS A 98 20.39 7.06 -13.48
N VAL A 99 20.91 6.17 -12.61
CA VAL A 99 20.08 5.31 -11.76
C VAL A 99 19.51 6.15 -10.62
N PRO A 100 18.17 6.31 -10.54
CA PRO A 100 17.58 7.19 -9.55
C PRO A 100 17.53 6.48 -8.18
N LEU A 101 18.46 6.83 -7.29
CA LEU A 101 18.58 6.28 -5.93
C LEU A 101 18.53 7.36 -4.84
N SER A 102 18.03 8.56 -5.16
CA SER A 102 17.77 9.58 -4.14
C SER A 102 16.83 9.04 -3.06
N THR A 103 16.95 9.56 -1.84
CA THR A 103 16.08 9.15 -0.72
C THR A 103 14.59 9.23 -1.08
N SER A 104 14.18 10.30 -1.76
CA SER A 104 12.81 10.47 -2.26
C SER A 104 12.38 9.44 -3.31
N THR A 105 13.32 9.01 -4.16
CA THR A 105 13.05 7.96 -5.14
C THR A 105 12.89 6.60 -4.46
N VAL A 106 13.78 6.28 -3.51
CA VAL A 106 13.70 5.02 -2.75
C VAL A 106 12.34 4.92 -2.06
N ILE A 107 11.89 5.98 -1.38
CA ILE A 107 10.56 6.02 -0.74
C ILE A 107 9.46 5.76 -1.76
N ARG A 108 9.43 6.51 -2.86
CA ARG A 108 8.39 6.35 -3.90
C ARG A 108 8.36 4.94 -4.49
N ARG A 109 9.54 4.33 -4.71
CA ARG A 109 9.65 2.96 -5.22
C ARG A 109 9.13 1.93 -4.23
N ILE A 110 9.35 2.15 -2.93
CA ILE A 110 8.78 1.30 -1.88
C ILE A 110 7.25 1.42 -1.88
N GLU A 111 6.71 2.63 -1.98
CA GLU A 111 5.26 2.85 -2.09
C GLU A 111 4.68 2.16 -3.33
N GLU A 112 5.37 2.24 -4.48
CA GLU A 112 4.95 1.56 -5.72
C GLU A 112 4.98 0.03 -5.58
N ILE A 113 6.00 -0.52 -4.93
CA ILE A 113 6.09 -1.96 -4.63
C ILE A 113 4.98 -2.37 -3.66
N ASP A 114 4.71 -1.57 -2.62
CA ASP A 114 3.65 -1.81 -1.64
C ASP A 114 2.27 -1.81 -2.30
N GLU A 115 1.97 -0.82 -3.15
CA GLU A 115 0.71 -0.74 -3.91
C GLU A 115 0.53 -1.96 -4.87
N ASP A 116 1.61 -2.42 -5.49
CA ASP A 116 1.59 -3.60 -6.37
C ASP A 116 1.34 -4.90 -5.57
N ILE A 117 2.05 -5.09 -4.46
CA ILE A 117 1.84 -6.23 -3.55
C ILE A 117 0.41 -6.24 -3.00
N GLU A 118 -0.10 -5.09 -2.53
CA GLU A 118 -1.48 -4.96 -2.06
C GLU A 118 -2.48 -5.34 -3.15
N THR A 119 -2.25 -4.88 -4.39
CA THR A 119 -3.12 -5.20 -5.52
C THR A 119 -3.13 -6.70 -5.82
N GLN A 120 -1.96 -7.33 -5.90
CA GLN A 120 -1.84 -8.77 -6.13
C GLN A 120 -2.50 -9.59 -5.00
N LEU A 121 -2.31 -9.18 -3.74
CA LEU A 121 -2.93 -9.85 -2.60
C LEU A 121 -4.46 -9.77 -2.67
N LEU A 122 -5.01 -8.58 -2.95
CA LEU A 122 -6.46 -8.40 -3.10
C LEU A 122 -7.03 -9.21 -4.26
N GLU A 123 -6.32 -9.30 -5.39
CA GLU A 123 -6.72 -10.16 -6.51
C GLU A 123 -6.80 -11.64 -6.09
N ARG A 124 -5.83 -12.13 -5.33
CA ARG A 124 -5.83 -13.52 -4.82
C ARG A 124 -6.96 -13.77 -3.83
N ILE A 125 -7.19 -12.85 -2.90
CA ILE A 125 -8.29 -12.97 -1.91
C ILE A 125 -9.63 -12.99 -2.63
N ASN A 126 -9.85 -12.09 -3.60
CA ASN A 126 -11.10 -12.02 -4.35
C ASN A 126 -11.33 -13.24 -5.26
N ALA A 127 -10.25 -13.88 -5.73
CA ALA A 127 -10.34 -15.12 -6.49
C ALA A 127 -10.54 -16.36 -5.59
N SER A 128 -10.29 -16.24 -4.28
CA SER A 128 -10.42 -17.34 -3.34
C SER A 128 -11.91 -17.59 -3.00
N PRO A 129 -12.36 -18.86 -2.98
CA PRO A 129 -13.73 -19.18 -2.55
C PRO A 129 -13.97 -18.88 -1.07
N TRP A 130 -12.93 -19.00 -0.24
CA TRP A 130 -12.98 -18.73 1.20
C TRP A 130 -11.76 -17.92 1.64
N TYR A 131 -11.97 -16.98 2.56
CA TYR A 131 -10.88 -16.34 3.27
C TYR A 131 -11.27 -16.09 4.73
N GLU A 132 -10.27 -16.04 5.59
CA GLU A 132 -10.38 -15.71 7.01
C GLU A 132 -9.59 -14.44 7.27
N LEU A 133 -10.17 -13.52 8.05
CA LEU A 133 -9.46 -12.35 8.55
C LEU A 133 -9.18 -12.55 10.05
N GLN A 134 -7.91 -12.45 10.42
CA GLN A 134 -7.44 -12.47 11.80
C GLN A 134 -7.00 -11.07 12.19
N VAL A 135 -7.53 -10.58 13.31
CA VAL A 135 -7.17 -9.29 13.87
C VAL A 135 -6.48 -9.52 15.20
N ASP A 136 -5.27 -9.00 15.32
CA ASP A 136 -4.42 -9.09 16.51
C ASP A 136 -4.07 -7.68 17.02
N GLU A 137 -4.21 -7.47 18.33
CA GLU A 137 -3.84 -6.23 19.00
C GLU A 137 -2.50 -6.41 19.71
N SER A 138 -1.49 -5.67 19.27
CA SER A 138 -0.21 -5.60 19.96
C SER A 138 -0.15 -4.34 20.82
N THR A 139 0.12 -4.54 22.11
CA THR A 139 0.46 -3.48 23.04
C THR A 139 1.99 -3.35 23.11
N ASP A 140 2.52 -2.18 22.76
CA ASP A 140 3.92 -1.88 23.09
C ASP A 140 3.98 -1.63 24.61
N ILE A 141 4.84 -2.38 25.30
CA ILE A 141 4.99 -2.36 26.76
C ILE A 141 5.45 -0.97 27.26
N LEU A 142 5.94 -0.12 26.35
CA LEU A 142 6.29 1.26 26.64
C LEU A 142 5.03 2.13 26.70
N THR A 143 4.71 2.59 27.91
CA THR A 143 3.49 3.32 28.38
C THR A 143 3.09 4.58 27.62
N THR A 144 3.79 4.94 26.55
CA THR A 144 3.66 6.19 25.79
C THR A 144 3.41 5.98 24.29
N ARG A 145 3.28 4.74 23.80
CA ARG A 145 3.19 4.44 22.36
C ARG A 145 1.79 4.03 21.88
N PRO A 146 1.48 4.28 20.58
CA PRO A 146 0.20 3.89 19.98
C PRO A 146 0.00 2.37 20.02
N TYR A 147 -1.26 1.94 20.15
CA TYR A 147 -1.64 0.54 20.01
C TYR A 147 -1.49 0.14 18.53
N TYR A 148 -0.96 -1.03 18.24
CA TYR A 148 -0.89 -1.54 16.87
C TYR A 148 -1.96 -2.60 16.64
N LEU A 149 -2.72 -2.43 15.57
CA LEU A 149 -3.64 -3.43 15.06
C LEU A 149 -3.01 -4.11 13.85
N PHE A 150 -2.81 -5.41 13.94
CA PHE A 150 -2.39 -6.25 12.82
C PHE A 150 -3.61 -6.98 12.26
N MET A 151 -3.77 -6.94 10.95
CA MET A 151 -4.79 -7.69 10.23
C MET A 151 -4.08 -8.67 9.32
N CYS A 152 -4.21 -9.97 9.59
CA CYS A 152 -3.73 -11.05 8.74
C CYS A 152 -4.91 -11.66 7.99
N VAL A 153 -4.68 -12.15 6.78
CA VAL A 153 -5.69 -12.82 5.96
C VAL A 153 -5.19 -14.20 5.57
N GLN A 154 -6.01 -15.21 5.79
CA GLN A 154 -5.79 -16.55 5.27
C GLN A 154 -6.72 -16.79 4.09
N TYR A 155 -6.21 -17.28 2.96
CA TYR A 155 -6.99 -17.49 1.74
C TYR A 155 -6.49 -18.71 0.97
N LEU A 156 -7.34 -19.27 0.10
CA LEU A 156 -6.94 -20.36 -0.79
C LEU A 156 -6.41 -19.78 -2.10
N TYR A 157 -5.21 -20.22 -2.48
CA TYR A 157 -4.61 -19.87 -3.74
C TYR A 157 -3.85 -21.08 -4.29
N GLN A 158 -4.05 -21.39 -5.58
CA GLN A 158 -3.43 -22.55 -6.23
C GLN A 158 -3.62 -23.90 -5.49
N LYS A 159 -4.74 -24.06 -4.77
CA LYS A 159 -5.11 -25.23 -3.94
C LYS A 159 -4.36 -25.35 -2.60
N ASP A 160 -3.57 -24.35 -2.24
CA ASP A 160 -2.91 -24.26 -0.94
C ASP A 160 -3.49 -23.11 -0.11
N VAL A 161 -3.36 -23.21 1.22
CA VAL A 161 -3.72 -22.14 2.15
C VAL A 161 -2.53 -21.19 2.30
N HIS A 162 -2.76 -19.92 2.04
CA HIS A 162 -1.80 -18.84 2.21
C HIS A 162 -2.22 -17.94 3.36
N GLU A 163 -1.26 -17.41 4.10
CA GLU A 163 -1.45 -16.41 5.14
C GLU A 163 -0.55 -15.21 4.86
N ASP A 164 -1.15 -14.01 4.79
CA ASP A 164 -0.42 -12.77 4.55
C ASP A 164 -0.88 -11.66 5.50
N LEU A 165 0.01 -10.72 5.81
CA LEU A 165 -0.34 -9.50 6.54
C LEU A 165 -1.06 -8.54 5.59
N LEU A 166 -2.34 -8.29 5.84
CA LEU A 166 -3.15 -7.36 5.07
C LEU A 166 -2.84 -5.90 5.44
N ARG A 167 -2.67 -5.61 6.74
CA ARG A 167 -2.34 -4.25 7.20
C ARG A 167 -1.84 -4.21 8.63
N ALA A 168 -0.99 -3.23 8.93
CA ALA A 168 -0.70 -2.78 10.28
C ALA A 168 -1.16 -1.32 10.47
N LEU A 169 -1.93 -1.04 11.53
CA LEU A 169 -2.42 0.30 11.84
C LEU A 169 -1.99 0.74 13.24
N SER A 170 -1.42 1.94 13.34
CA SER A 170 -1.22 2.62 14.62
C SER A 170 -2.50 3.34 15.05
N LEU A 171 -2.98 3.06 16.26
CA LEU A 171 -4.15 3.70 16.85
C LEU A 171 -3.73 4.76 17.88
N PRO A 172 -4.33 5.97 17.84
CA PRO A 172 -4.08 6.98 18.86
C PRO A 172 -4.62 6.51 20.22
N ILE A 173 -3.86 6.76 21.29
CA ILE A 173 -4.27 6.45 22.67
C ILE A 173 -5.48 7.32 23.03
N HIS A 174 -6.68 6.73 23.06
CA HIS A 174 -7.83 7.35 23.71
C HIS A 174 -8.13 6.61 25.02
N ARG A 175 -7.71 7.20 26.15
CA ARG A 175 -8.21 6.81 27.47
C ARG A 175 -9.67 7.24 27.58
N SER A 176 -10.60 6.36 27.24
CA SER A 176 -11.79 6.04 28.06
C SER A 176 -12.85 5.26 27.28
N ARG A 177 -13.29 4.17 27.91
CA ARG A 177 -14.62 3.54 27.86
C ARG A 177 -15.04 2.91 26.52
N THR A 178 -15.04 1.57 26.55
CA THR A 178 -15.97 0.70 25.82
C THR A 178 -16.15 1.04 24.35
N VAL A 179 -15.52 0.24 23.46
CA VAL A 179 -16.15 -0.05 22.16
C VAL A 179 -17.35 -0.98 22.41
N GLN A 180 -18.34 -0.47 23.15
CA GLN A 180 -19.74 -0.82 22.97
C GLN A 180 -20.32 0.33 22.17
N GLY A 181 -20.10 0.27 20.87
CA GLY A 181 -20.66 1.19 19.91
C GLY A 181 -20.77 0.45 18.60
N SER A 182 -21.99 0.13 18.21
CA SER A 182 -22.38 -0.14 16.83
C SER A 182 -21.85 1.00 15.94
N GLY A 183 -20.62 0.86 15.47
CA GLY A 183 -19.84 1.94 14.89
C GLY A 183 -18.97 1.38 13.80
N TRP A 184 -19.57 1.23 12.62
CA TRP A 184 -18.94 0.97 11.33
C TRP A 184 -17.49 1.46 11.27
N LEU A 185 -16.53 0.54 11.28
CA LEU A 185 -15.17 0.87 10.86
C LEU A 185 -15.19 0.96 9.33
N TYR A 186 -15.59 2.12 8.83
CA TYR A 186 -15.56 2.44 7.40
C TYR A 186 -14.10 2.64 7.00
N VAL A 187 -13.40 1.54 6.68
CA VAL A 187 -12.06 1.58 6.10
C VAL A 187 -12.20 2.21 4.71
N ARG A 188 -11.87 3.49 4.62
CA ARG A 188 -11.91 4.28 3.39
C ARG A 188 -10.68 3.99 2.54
N THR A 189 -10.64 2.83 1.93
CA THR A 189 -9.92 2.62 0.67
C THR A 189 -10.89 2.02 -0.33
N THR A 190 -10.92 2.60 -1.53
CA THR A 190 -12.04 2.59 -2.48
C THR A 190 -12.35 1.22 -3.14
N LYS A 191 -12.01 0.10 -2.50
CA LYS A 191 -12.21 -1.27 -3.04
C LYS A 191 -12.66 -2.34 -2.02
N MET A 192 -12.75 -2.05 -0.72
CA MET A 192 -13.29 -3.02 0.26
C MET A 192 -14.41 -2.38 1.09
N VAL A 193 -15.66 -2.67 0.73
CA VAL A 193 -16.83 -2.35 1.56
C VAL A 193 -17.13 -3.60 2.40
N PHE A 194 -16.72 -3.63 3.65
CA PHE A 194 -17.10 -4.68 4.60
C PHE A 194 -18.44 -4.34 5.27
N LEU A 195 -19.46 -5.18 5.05
CA LEU A 195 -20.75 -5.14 5.73
C LEU A 195 -20.84 -6.39 6.63
N CYS A 196 -20.29 -6.32 7.85
CA CYS A 196 -20.38 -7.42 8.80
C CYS A 196 -21.64 -7.25 9.68
N ARG A 197 -22.70 -8.02 9.41
CA ARG A 197 -23.96 -8.01 10.18
C ARG A 197 -24.07 -9.24 11.09
N HIS A 198 -23.15 -9.39 12.06
CA HIS A 198 -23.36 -10.00 13.39
C HIS A 198 -21.99 -10.22 14.05
N MET A 199 -21.72 -9.52 15.16
CA MET A 199 -20.58 -9.79 16.03
C MET A 199 -21.11 -10.29 17.39
N TYR A 200 -20.84 -11.54 17.72
CA TYR A 200 -20.89 -12.15 19.05
C TYR A 200 -19.83 -13.27 19.01
N LYS A 201 -18.91 -13.49 19.95
CA LYS A 201 -18.83 -13.22 21.39
C LYS A 201 -17.35 -13.33 21.80
N ARG A 202 -16.91 -12.56 22.81
CA ARG A 202 -15.57 -12.63 23.42
C ARG A 202 -15.26 -14.02 23.98
N SER A 203 -14.00 -14.45 23.88
CA SER A 203 -13.36 -15.34 24.86
C SER A 203 -12.00 -14.76 25.22
N CYS A 204 -11.81 -14.44 26.50
CA CYS A 204 -10.57 -13.89 27.03
C CYS A 204 -9.48 -14.97 27.08
N CYS A 205 -8.32 -14.62 26.50
CA CYS A 205 -6.94 -14.95 26.88
C CYS A 205 -6.13 -15.17 25.59
N HIS A 206 -5.37 -14.14 25.19
CA HIS A 206 -4.66 -13.98 23.90
C HIS A 206 -5.62 -13.57 22.76
N ASP A 207 -5.94 -12.28 22.70
CA ASP A 207 -7.02 -11.67 21.90
C ASP A 207 -6.78 -11.70 20.38
N ARG A 208 -6.73 -12.90 19.79
CA ARG A 208 -6.84 -13.09 18.34
C ARG A 208 -8.31 -13.26 17.97
N THR A 209 -8.86 -12.32 17.19
CA THR A 209 -10.24 -12.44 16.67
C THR A 209 -10.19 -12.94 15.23
N THR A 210 -10.79 -14.11 15.00
CA THR A 210 -10.92 -14.76 13.68
C THR A 210 -12.34 -14.54 13.12
N VAL A 211 -12.44 -14.13 11.85
CA VAL A 211 -13.73 -14.02 11.13
C VAL A 211 -13.62 -14.71 9.77
N TRP A 212 -14.58 -15.59 9.47
CA TRP A 212 -14.67 -16.35 8.22
C TRP A 212 -15.59 -15.68 7.21
N PHE A 213 -15.17 -15.65 5.95
CA PHE A 213 -15.97 -15.15 4.83
C PHE A 213 -16.05 -16.18 3.71
N ASN A 214 -17.25 -16.38 3.18
CA ASN A 214 -17.50 -17.14 1.95
C ASN A 214 -17.73 -16.13 0.82
N CYS A 215 -16.95 -16.23 -0.26
CA CYS A 215 -17.04 -15.34 -1.42
C CYS A 215 -18.04 -15.84 -2.48
N SER A 216 -18.72 -16.96 -2.23
CA SER A 216 -19.73 -17.51 -3.14
C SER A 216 -21.08 -16.80 -2.93
N ASP A 217 -21.28 -15.66 -3.61
CA ASP A 217 -22.58 -15.12 -4.06
C ASP A 217 -22.37 -14.11 -5.21
#